data_AF-A0A8C8TAF1-F1
#
_entry.id   AF-A0A8C8TAF1-F1
#
_cell.length_a   1.000
_cell.length_b   1.000
_cell.length_c   1.000
_cell.angle_alpha   90.00
_cell.angle_beta   90.00
_cell.angle_gamma   90.00
#
_symmetry.space_group_name_H-M   'P 1'
#
loop_
_entity.id
_entity.type
_entity.pdbx_description
1 polymer ?
#
loop_
_entity_poly.entity_id
_entity_poly.type
_entity_poly.pdbx_seq_one_letter_code
_entity_poly.pdbx_strand_id
1 'polypeptide(L)'
;MVKVFSHSVGCLFVLLTISFALQKLLRSVEALQEVLQLPATLRACPPLQTALAVDAAFREGNHARLFRLLRTLPFLQSCAVQGHIGSARRKALARLSRALSTPKGQTLPLDFIVHLLALDGLHEAQDLCRAHGLTLDKDRVIFLRGRYSEEGLPPPGTCHLLVGSKLQGHTLEEVVMAEEDREIHRPGSPA
;
A
#
# COMPACT_ATOMS: atom_id res chain seq x y z
N MET A 1 16.64 11.97 32.84
CA MET A 1 15.59 10.93 32.80
C MET A 1 14.22 11.47 32.32
N VAL A 2 13.81 12.70 32.67
CA VAL A 2 12.51 13.28 32.24
C VAL A 2 12.48 13.75 30.77
N LYS A 3 13.64 14.10 30.18
CA LYS A 3 13.74 14.56 28.79
C LYS A 3 13.53 13.47 27.73
N VAL A 4 13.78 12.21 28.07
CA VAL A 4 13.57 11.05 27.18
C VAL A 4 12.09 10.67 27.13
N PHE A 5 11.40 10.74 28.28
CA PHE A 5 9.96 10.44 28.37
C PHE A 5 9.08 11.48 27.66
N SER A 6 9.42 12.78 27.76
CA SER A 6 8.68 13.81 27.02
C SER A 6 8.94 13.80 25.50
N HIS A 7 10.06 13.21 25.04
CA HIS A 7 10.41 13.09 23.62
C HIS A 7 9.73 11.89 22.97
N SER A 8 9.66 10.76 23.68
CA SER A 8 9.01 9.52 23.23
C SER A 8 7.48 9.68 23.09
N VAL A 9 6.82 10.42 24.00
CA VAL A 9 5.36 10.68 23.89
C VAL A 9 5.03 11.63 22.71
N GLY A 10 5.95 12.53 22.35
CA GLY A 10 5.79 13.44 21.21
C GLY A 10 5.96 12.75 19.85
N CYS A 11 6.88 11.79 19.73
CA CYS A 11 7.15 11.06 18.48
C CYS A 11 6.13 9.95 18.21
N LEU A 12 5.68 9.22 19.25
CA LEU A 12 4.54 8.31 19.13
C LEU A 12 3.30 9.05 18.59
N PHE A 13 3.09 10.30 19.00
CA PHE A 13 2.00 11.15 18.50
C PHE A 13 2.16 11.51 17.01
N VAL A 14 3.40 11.75 16.54
CA VAL A 14 3.70 12.01 15.12
C VAL A 14 3.49 10.75 14.28
N LEU A 15 3.99 9.59 14.70
CA LEU A 15 3.79 8.31 14.00
C LEU A 15 2.32 7.86 13.99
N LEU A 16 1.61 8.06 15.10
CA LEU A 16 0.17 7.83 15.19
C LEU A 16 -0.60 8.80 14.31
N THR A 17 -0.25 10.09 14.28
CA THR A 17 -0.93 11.06 13.41
C THR A 17 -0.63 10.83 11.93
N ILE A 18 0.55 10.37 11.53
CA ILE A 18 0.86 10.02 10.14
C ILE A 18 0.10 8.76 9.71
N SER A 19 0.08 7.72 10.55
CA SER A 19 -0.67 6.49 10.29
C SER A 19 -2.18 6.77 10.23
N PHE A 20 -2.68 7.61 11.15
CA PHE A 20 -4.07 8.05 11.19
C PHE A 20 -4.40 8.96 10.00
N ALA A 21 -3.51 9.87 9.61
CA ALA A 21 -3.66 10.71 8.43
C ALA A 21 -3.69 9.87 7.16
N LEU A 22 -2.80 8.88 7.00
CA LEU A 22 -2.78 7.98 5.85
C LEU A 22 -4.11 7.21 5.71
N GLN A 23 -4.64 6.72 6.83
CA GLN A 23 -5.91 6.02 6.86
C GLN A 23 -7.12 6.95 6.64
N LYS A 24 -7.06 8.19 7.14
CA LYS A 24 -8.09 9.21 6.94
C LYS A 24 -8.08 9.73 5.49
N LEU A 25 -6.90 9.93 4.90
CA LEU A 25 -6.70 10.35 3.50
C LEU A 25 -7.30 9.34 2.53
N LEU A 26 -6.99 8.06 2.69
CA LEU A 26 -7.54 6.99 1.85
C LEU A 26 -9.07 6.83 1.96
N ARG A 27 -9.68 7.39 3.03
CA ARG A 27 -11.13 7.29 3.30
C ARG A 27 -11.94 8.52 2.91
N SER A 28 -11.37 9.73 2.96
CA SER A 28 -12.15 10.98 2.90
C SER A 28 -11.45 12.07 2.09
N VAL A 29 -12.21 12.71 1.19
CA VAL A 29 -11.73 13.84 0.39
C VAL A 29 -11.57 15.08 1.25
N GLU A 30 -12.42 15.23 2.26
CA GLU A 30 -12.42 16.30 3.25
C GLU A 30 -11.12 16.26 4.08
N ALA A 31 -10.67 15.07 4.47
CA ALA A 31 -9.39 14.89 5.14
C ALA A 31 -8.20 15.29 4.27
N LEU A 32 -8.26 15.02 2.96
CA LEU A 32 -7.23 15.52 2.03
C LEU A 32 -7.23 17.04 1.96
N GLN A 33 -8.41 17.67 1.92
CA GLN A 33 -8.51 19.12 1.91
C GLN A 33 -7.90 19.73 3.18
N GLU A 34 -8.22 19.20 4.36
CA GLU A 34 -7.62 19.63 5.64
C GLU A 34 -6.09 19.56 5.60
N VAL A 35 -5.54 18.45 5.11
CA VAL A 35 -4.08 18.25 4.99
C VAL A 35 -3.45 19.23 4.00
N LEU A 36 -4.12 19.52 2.89
CA LEU A 36 -3.62 20.47 1.89
C LEU A 36 -3.63 21.92 2.38
N GLN A 37 -4.49 22.26 3.34
CA GLN A 37 -4.53 23.58 3.99
C GLN A 37 -3.41 23.77 5.03
N LEU A 38 -2.65 22.71 5.36
CA LEU A 38 -1.54 22.83 6.31
C LEU A 38 -0.40 23.72 5.74
N PRO A 39 0.35 24.41 6.62
CA PRO A 39 1.55 25.15 6.24
C PRO A 39 2.50 24.32 5.36
N ALA A 40 3.14 24.98 4.38
CA ALA A 40 4.03 24.32 3.43
C ALA A 40 5.19 23.58 4.11
N THR A 41 5.66 24.08 5.27
CA THR A 41 6.69 23.43 6.10
C THR A 41 6.25 22.06 6.61
N LEU A 42 4.98 21.92 7.03
CA LEU A 42 4.42 20.64 7.47
C LEU A 42 4.14 19.72 6.28
N ARG A 43 3.63 20.26 5.17
CA ARG A 43 3.43 19.49 3.92
C ARG A 43 4.75 18.98 3.32
N ALA A 44 5.86 19.67 3.59
CA ALA A 44 7.17 19.25 3.14
C ALA A 44 7.77 18.09 3.96
N CYS A 45 7.15 17.69 5.06
CA CYS A 45 7.63 16.57 5.88
C CYS A 45 7.62 15.25 5.06
N PRO A 46 8.72 14.48 5.03
CA PRO A 46 8.82 13.26 4.23
C PRO A 46 7.71 12.22 4.49
N PRO A 47 7.28 11.96 5.74
CA PRO A 47 6.19 11.03 5.99
C PRO A 47 4.86 11.51 5.40
N LEU A 48 4.58 12.81 5.50
CA LEU A 48 3.36 13.40 4.94
C LEU A 48 3.39 13.42 3.41
N GLN A 49 4.54 13.72 2.79
CA GLN A 49 4.69 13.60 1.33
C GLN A 49 4.48 12.17 0.84
N THR A 50 4.98 11.19 1.59
CA THR A 50 4.80 9.77 1.30
C THR A 50 3.32 9.41 1.37
N ALA A 51 2.62 9.86 2.42
CA ALA A 51 1.19 9.63 2.58
C ALA A 51 0.35 10.25 1.46
N LEU A 52 0.66 11.49 1.07
CA LEU A 52 0.02 12.17 -0.06
C LEU A 52 0.31 11.46 -1.39
N ALA A 53 1.51 10.94 -1.61
CA ALA A 53 1.86 10.20 -2.81
C ALA A 53 1.10 8.87 -2.91
N VAL A 54 0.91 8.17 -1.79
CA VAL A 54 0.10 6.95 -1.70
C VAL A 54 -1.37 7.26 -1.98
N ASP A 55 -1.92 8.30 -1.34
CA ASP A 55 -3.32 8.73 -1.57
C ASP A 55 -3.56 9.11 -3.04
N ALA A 56 -2.67 9.92 -3.62
CA ALA A 56 -2.74 10.30 -5.03
C ALA A 56 -2.73 9.07 -5.95
N ALA A 57 -1.79 8.14 -5.75
CA ALA A 57 -1.71 6.92 -6.56
C ALA A 57 -2.96 6.03 -6.42
N PHE A 58 -3.52 5.94 -5.22
CA PHE A 58 -4.75 5.20 -4.96
C PHE A 58 -5.96 5.83 -5.67
N ARG A 59 -6.10 7.15 -5.59
CA ARG A 59 -7.22 7.91 -6.20
C ARG A 59 -7.14 7.98 -7.72
N GLU A 60 -5.95 8.17 -8.27
CA GLU A 60 -5.68 8.09 -9.73
C GLU A 60 -5.95 6.67 -10.27
N GLY A 61 -5.95 5.65 -9.41
CA GLY A 61 -5.99 4.25 -9.83
C GLY A 61 -4.71 3.81 -10.53
N ASN A 62 -3.59 4.47 -10.25
CA ASN A 62 -2.27 4.10 -10.72
C ASN A 62 -1.70 2.99 -9.82
N HIS A 63 -2.19 1.77 -10.03
CA HIS A 63 -1.86 0.63 -9.17
C HIS A 63 -0.38 0.26 -9.21
N ALA A 64 0.28 0.41 -10.36
CA ALA A 64 1.73 0.19 -10.46
C ALA A 64 2.51 1.15 -9.55
N ARG A 65 2.17 2.44 -9.57
CA ARG A 65 2.77 3.44 -8.67
C ARG A 65 2.41 3.16 -7.22
N LEU A 66 1.15 2.82 -6.94
CA LEU A 66 0.66 2.49 -5.60
C LEU A 66 1.47 1.36 -4.99
N PHE A 67 1.50 0.18 -5.60
CA PHE A 67 2.20 -0.98 -5.04
C PHE A 67 3.72 -0.78 -4.97
N ARG A 68 4.30 0.05 -5.85
CA ARG A 68 5.70 0.48 -5.72
C ARG A 68 5.93 1.31 -4.46
N LEU A 69 5.04 2.25 -4.14
CA LEU A 69 5.12 3.04 -2.91
C LEU A 69 4.86 2.18 -1.66
N LEU A 70 3.88 1.27 -1.70
CA LEU A 70 3.56 0.40 -0.56
C LEU A 70 4.76 -0.48 -0.13
N ARG A 71 5.59 -0.91 -1.08
CA ARG A 71 6.82 -1.66 -0.80
C ARG A 71 7.84 -0.86 0.00
N THR A 72 7.90 0.45 -0.19
CA THR A 72 8.89 1.32 0.48
C THR A 72 8.41 1.84 1.83
N LEU A 73 7.13 1.63 2.18
CA LEU A 73 6.59 2.12 3.44
C LEU A 73 7.25 1.45 4.66
N PRO A 74 7.40 2.18 5.79
CA PRO A 74 7.73 1.57 7.07
C PRO A 74 6.61 0.63 7.57
N PHE A 75 6.89 -0.19 8.56
CA PHE A 75 5.97 -1.19 9.09
C PHE A 75 4.67 -0.55 9.60
N LEU A 76 4.75 0.50 10.42
CA LEU A 76 3.54 1.12 10.99
C LEU A 76 2.62 1.70 9.91
N GLN A 77 3.19 2.39 8.92
CA GLN A 77 2.42 2.90 7.78
C GLN A 77 1.86 1.78 6.90
N SER A 78 2.55 0.64 6.83
CA SER A 78 2.08 -0.54 6.10
C SER A 78 0.88 -1.20 6.78
N CYS A 79 0.89 -1.26 8.13
CA CYS A 79 -0.27 -1.70 8.92
C CYS A 79 -1.48 -0.81 8.68
N ALA A 80 -1.29 0.51 8.62
CA ALA A 80 -2.37 1.47 8.37
C ALA A 80 -3.07 1.27 7.01
N VAL A 81 -2.32 0.91 5.97
CA VAL A 81 -2.90 0.68 4.63
C VAL A 81 -3.38 -0.76 4.41
N GLN A 82 -3.09 -1.69 5.32
CA GLN A 82 -3.33 -3.12 5.11
C GLN A 82 -4.78 -3.43 4.74
N GLY A 83 -5.74 -2.79 5.40
CA GLY A 83 -7.17 -2.94 5.12
C GLY A 83 -7.60 -2.46 3.72
N HIS A 84 -6.80 -1.63 3.06
CA HIS A 84 -7.09 -1.10 1.72
C HIS A 84 -6.43 -1.91 0.60
N ILE A 85 -5.42 -2.74 0.90
CA ILE A 85 -4.65 -3.52 -0.08
C ILE A 85 -5.56 -4.46 -0.88
N GLY A 86 -6.46 -5.18 -0.22
CA GLY A 86 -7.40 -6.10 -0.91
C GLY A 86 -8.30 -5.37 -1.91
N SER A 87 -8.82 -4.20 -1.53
CA SER A 87 -9.63 -3.35 -2.43
C SER A 87 -8.79 -2.82 -3.60
N ALA A 88 -7.55 -2.39 -3.34
CA ALA A 88 -6.63 -1.94 -4.38
C ALA A 88 -6.32 -3.05 -5.39
N ARG A 89 -5.98 -4.27 -4.92
CA ARG A 89 -5.72 -5.44 -5.76
C ARG A 89 -6.92 -5.79 -6.65
N ARG A 90 -8.14 -5.79 -6.09
CA ARG A 90 -9.40 -5.96 -6.85
C ARG A 90 -9.55 -4.90 -7.94
N LYS A 91 -9.43 -3.62 -7.58
CA LYS A 91 -9.56 -2.49 -8.52
C LYS A 91 -8.50 -2.51 -9.61
N ALA A 92 -7.31 -3.02 -9.32
CA ALA A 92 -6.23 -3.21 -10.28
C ALA A 92 -6.56 -4.33 -11.26
N LEU A 93 -7.05 -5.46 -10.77
CA LEU A 93 -7.42 -6.59 -11.62
C LEU A 93 -8.61 -6.25 -12.53
N ALA A 94 -9.60 -5.49 -12.03
CA ALA A 94 -10.70 -4.95 -12.84
C ALA A 94 -10.20 -4.07 -14.00
N ARG A 95 -9.21 -3.20 -13.72
CA ARG A 95 -8.59 -2.35 -14.74
C ARG A 95 -7.81 -3.17 -15.77
N LEU A 96 -6.99 -4.12 -15.33
CA LEU A 96 -6.27 -5.04 -16.22
C LEU A 96 -7.24 -5.82 -17.11
N SER A 97 -8.30 -6.35 -16.52
CA SER A 97 -9.34 -7.06 -17.24
C SER A 97 -9.97 -6.17 -18.30
N ARG A 98 -10.38 -4.95 -17.97
CA ARG A 98 -10.97 -4.03 -18.95
C ARG A 98 -9.99 -3.62 -20.06
N ALA A 99 -8.71 -3.44 -19.73
CA ALA A 99 -7.70 -3.01 -20.69
C ALA A 99 -7.23 -4.14 -21.63
N LEU A 100 -7.16 -5.38 -21.14
CA LEU A 100 -6.58 -6.51 -21.85
C LEU A 100 -7.62 -7.49 -22.40
N SER A 101 -8.88 -7.39 -21.98
CA SER A 101 -9.95 -8.27 -22.45
C SER A 101 -10.18 -8.17 -23.95
N THR A 102 -9.76 -9.20 -24.66
CA THR A 102 -10.06 -9.36 -26.09
C THR A 102 -10.96 -10.59 -26.32
N PRO A 103 -11.67 -10.68 -27.46
CA PRO A 103 -12.46 -11.87 -27.80
C PRO A 103 -11.60 -13.13 -27.94
N LYS A 104 -10.35 -12.99 -28.37
CA LYS A 104 -9.39 -14.10 -28.53
C LYS A 104 -8.66 -14.46 -27.24
N GLY A 105 -8.76 -13.62 -26.21
CA GLY A 105 -8.02 -13.76 -24.95
C GLY A 105 -6.61 -13.17 -25.05
N GLN A 106 -6.28 -12.24 -24.17
CA GLN A 106 -4.90 -11.79 -23.96
C GLN A 106 -4.30 -12.55 -22.79
N THR A 107 -3.08 -13.04 -22.94
CA THR A 107 -2.39 -13.80 -21.89
C THR A 107 -1.32 -12.96 -21.20
N LEU A 108 -1.22 -13.06 -19.87
CA LEU A 108 -0.11 -12.52 -19.10
C LEU A 108 0.49 -13.59 -18.18
N PRO A 109 1.82 -13.59 -17.97
CA PRO A 109 2.44 -14.42 -16.95
C PRO A 109 1.89 -14.09 -15.57
N LEU A 110 1.68 -15.11 -14.73
CA LEU A 110 1.17 -14.91 -13.39
C LEU A 110 2.20 -14.23 -12.48
N ASP A 111 3.50 -14.47 -12.71
CA ASP A 111 4.60 -13.76 -12.05
C ASP A 111 4.51 -12.24 -12.24
N PHE A 112 4.04 -11.78 -13.41
CA PHE A 112 3.80 -10.36 -13.64
C PHE A 112 2.70 -9.82 -12.72
N ILE A 113 1.64 -10.59 -12.48
CA ILE A 113 0.57 -10.21 -11.54
C ILE A 113 1.10 -10.17 -10.11
N VAL A 114 1.90 -11.16 -9.71
CA VAL A 114 2.58 -11.19 -8.40
C VAL A 114 3.42 -9.93 -8.20
N HIS A 115 4.25 -9.59 -9.18
CA HIS A 115 5.11 -8.42 -9.12
C HIS A 115 4.33 -7.10 -9.24
N LEU A 116 3.27 -7.02 -10.03
CA LEU A 116 2.52 -5.78 -10.18
C LEU A 116 1.69 -5.46 -8.92
N LEU A 117 1.08 -6.48 -8.32
CA LEU A 117 0.13 -6.34 -7.21
C LEU A 117 0.73 -6.65 -5.84
N ALA A 118 2.05 -6.86 -5.79
CA ALA A 118 2.80 -7.14 -4.58
C ALA A 118 2.19 -8.29 -3.76
N LEU A 119 1.91 -9.40 -4.44
CA LEU A 119 1.39 -10.64 -3.85
C LEU A 119 2.53 -11.44 -3.21
N ASP A 120 2.19 -12.28 -2.24
CA ASP A 120 3.12 -13.11 -1.46
C ASP A 120 3.62 -14.32 -2.25
N GLY A 121 2.98 -14.64 -3.38
CA GLY A 121 3.45 -15.68 -4.30
C GLY A 121 2.45 -16.03 -5.39
N LEU A 122 2.83 -17.02 -6.20
CA LEU A 122 2.02 -17.51 -7.32
C LEU A 122 0.66 -18.06 -6.85
N HIS A 123 0.61 -18.78 -5.73
CA HIS A 123 -0.62 -19.35 -5.21
C HIS A 123 -1.67 -18.28 -4.92
N GLU A 124 -1.28 -17.20 -4.22
CA GLU A 124 -2.18 -16.07 -3.93
C GLU A 124 -2.65 -15.38 -5.22
N ALA A 125 -1.79 -15.26 -6.24
CA ALA A 125 -2.18 -14.73 -7.54
C ALA A 125 -3.18 -15.62 -8.26
N GLN A 126 -3.01 -16.95 -8.22
CA GLN A 126 -3.97 -17.89 -8.80
C GLN A 126 -5.33 -17.75 -8.13
N ASP A 127 -5.36 -17.72 -6.80
CA ASP A 127 -6.61 -17.65 -6.04
C ASP A 127 -7.32 -16.32 -6.27
N LEU A 128 -6.58 -15.21 -6.30
CA LEU A 128 -7.13 -13.90 -6.65
C LEU A 128 -7.74 -13.90 -8.06
N CYS A 129 -7.03 -14.44 -9.06
CA CYS A 129 -7.53 -14.51 -10.42
C CYS A 129 -8.78 -15.39 -10.54
N ARG A 130 -8.79 -16.57 -9.90
CA ARG A 130 -9.94 -17.50 -9.89
C ARG A 130 -11.15 -16.90 -9.19
N ALA A 131 -10.96 -16.25 -8.05
CA ALA A 131 -12.03 -15.56 -7.31
C ALA A 131 -12.73 -14.49 -8.17
N HIS A 132 -12.02 -13.92 -9.14
CA HIS A 132 -12.54 -12.92 -10.08
C HIS A 132 -12.96 -13.49 -11.44
N GLY A 133 -13.10 -14.82 -11.56
CA GLY A 133 -13.61 -15.48 -12.78
C GLY A 133 -12.61 -15.51 -13.94
N LEU A 134 -11.35 -15.17 -13.72
CA LEU A 134 -10.32 -15.22 -14.76
C LEU A 134 -9.89 -16.66 -15.01
N THR A 135 -9.71 -17.00 -16.28
CA THR A 135 -9.19 -18.30 -16.69
C THR A 135 -7.68 -18.34 -16.53
N LEU A 136 -7.16 -19.45 -16.01
CA LEU A 136 -5.73 -19.69 -15.88
C LEU A 136 -5.33 -20.84 -16.80
N ASP A 137 -4.20 -20.71 -17.49
CA ASP A 137 -3.54 -21.78 -18.22
C ASP A 137 -2.09 -21.87 -17.74
N LYS A 138 -1.78 -22.97 -17.02
CA LYS A 138 -0.50 -23.16 -16.31
C LYS A 138 -0.21 -21.94 -15.42
N ASP A 139 0.89 -21.24 -15.67
CA ASP A 139 1.31 -20.03 -14.94
C ASP A 139 0.97 -18.74 -15.70
N ARG A 140 -0.13 -18.75 -16.47
CA ARG A 140 -0.58 -17.58 -17.25
C ARG A 140 -2.05 -17.32 -16.97
N VAL A 141 -2.40 -16.05 -16.81
CA VAL A 141 -3.77 -15.59 -16.72
C VAL A 141 -4.27 -15.16 -18.10
N ILE A 142 -5.50 -15.55 -18.43
CA ILE A 142 -6.16 -15.25 -19.69
C ILE A 142 -7.28 -14.24 -19.46
N PHE A 143 -7.16 -13.07 -20.08
CA PHE A 143 -8.15 -12.01 -20.06
C PHE A 143 -9.10 -12.15 -21.26
N LEU A 144 -10.23 -12.83 -21.02
CA LEU A 144 -11.32 -12.98 -21.97
C LEU A 144 -12.41 -11.95 -21.70
N ARG A 145 -12.93 -11.34 -22.77
CA ARG A 145 -14.04 -10.38 -22.68
C ARG A 145 -15.26 -11.01 -22.00
N GLY A 146 -15.78 -10.33 -20.98
CA GLY A 146 -17.01 -10.72 -20.27
C GLY A 146 -16.86 -11.84 -19.24
N ARG A 147 -15.64 -12.31 -18.94
CA ARG A 147 -15.40 -13.37 -17.93
C ARG A 147 -15.09 -12.88 -16.53
N TYR A 148 -14.70 -11.61 -16.38
CA TYR A 148 -14.32 -11.04 -15.10
C TYR A 148 -15.54 -10.73 -14.23
N SER A 149 -15.49 -11.15 -12.96
CA SER A 149 -16.51 -10.86 -11.94
C SER A 149 -15.94 -10.03 -10.79
N GLU A 150 -16.64 -8.96 -10.43
CA GLU A 150 -16.29 -8.11 -9.28
C GLU A 150 -16.78 -8.65 -7.93
N GLU A 151 -17.62 -9.70 -7.94
CA GLU A 151 -18.29 -10.23 -6.76
C GLU A 151 -17.36 -11.04 -5.84
N GLY A 152 -16.22 -11.51 -6.35
CA GLY A 152 -15.22 -12.20 -5.54
C GLY A 152 -14.67 -11.29 -4.44
N LEU A 153 -14.86 -11.68 -3.17
CA LEU A 153 -14.04 -11.14 -2.09
C LEU A 153 -12.60 -11.64 -2.34
N PRO A 154 -11.58 -10.76 -2.43
CA PRO A 154 -10.22 -11.24 -2.53
C PRO A 154 -9.97 -12.14 -1.33
N PRO A 155 -9.33 -13.31 -1.52
CA PRO A 155 -8.97 -14.15 -0.39
C PRO A 155 -8.18 -13.30 0.62
N PRO A 156 -8.34 -13.55 1.94
CA PRO A 156 -7.56 -12.85 2.95
C PRO A 156 -6.09 -13.14 2.71
N GLY A 157 -5.42 -12.23 2.02
CA GLY A 157 -4.00 -12.30 1.76
C GLY A 157 -3.23 -11.96 3.03
N THR A 158 -2.17 -12.71 3.33
CA THR A 158 -1.30 -12.45 4.48
C THR A 158 -0.60 -11.10 4.38
N CYS A 159 -0.54 -10.49 3.19
CA CYS A 159 0.15 -9.23 2.92
C CYS A 159 1.59 -9.25 3.48
N HIS A 160 2.23 -10.43 3.51
CA HIS A 160 3.51 -10.64 4.15
C HIS A 160 4.58 -9.77 3.49
N LEU A 161 4.62 -9.70 2.16
CA LEU A 161 5.55 -8.87 1.41
C LEU A 161 5.38 -7.38 1.70
N LEU A 162 4.16 -6.93 2.03
CA LEU A 162 3.88 -5.51 2.28
C LEU A 162 3.93 -5.13 3.76
N VAL A 163 3.68 -6.07 4.67
CA VAL A 163 3.54 -5.84 6.12
C VAL A 163 4.42 -6.80 6.91
N GLY A 164 4.12 -8.11 6.88
CA GLY A 164 4.74 -9.09 7.78
C GLY A 164 6.27 -9.18 7.69
N SER A 165 6.82 -9.13 6.48
CA SER A 165 8.26 -9.18 6.19
C SER A 165 9.03 -7.99 6.78
N LYS A 166 8.35 -6.88 7.09
CA LYS A 166 8.97 -5.68 7.65
C LYS A 166 9.22 -5.78 9.16
N LEU A 167 8.59 -6.73 9.83
CA LEU A 167 8.85 -6.99 11.25
C LEU A 167 10.23 -7.65 11.46
N GLN A 168 10.76 -8.38 10.47
CA GLN A 168 12.11 -9.00 10.48
C GLN A 168 12.48 -9.81 11.75
N GLY A 169 11.50 -10.23 12.56
CA GLY A 169 11.73 -10.90 13.84
C GLY A 169 11.93 -9.98 15.05
N HIS A 170 11.84 -8.66 14.87
CA HIS A 170 11.83 -7.67 15.93
C HIS A 170 10.48 -7.62 16.66
N THR A 171 10.50 -7.17 17.91
CA THR A 171 9.24 -6.89 18.63
C THR A 171 8.60 -5.62 18.10
N LEU A 172 7.29 -5.44 18.33
CA LEU A 172 6.58 -4.24 17.91
C LEU A 172 7.22 -2.99 18.52
N GLU A 173 7.66 -3.07 19.78
CA GLU A 173 8.34 -1.99 20.48
C GLU A 173 9.63 -1.61 19.76
N GLU A 174 10.48 -2.58 19.41
CA GLU A 174 11.74 -2.34 18.70
C GLU A 174 11.53 -1.64 17.35
N VAL A 175 10.51 -2.06 16.60
CA VAL A 175 10.16 -1.44 15.31
C VAL A 175 9.66 -0.02 15.49
N VAL A 176 8.79 0.22 16.48
CA VAL A 176 8.28 1.56 16.79
C VAL A 176 9.45 2.49 17.14
N MET A 177 10.35 2.07 18.04
CA MET A 177 11.51 2.88 18.42
C MET A 177 12.46 3.16 17.24
N ALA A 178 12.70 2.17 16.37
CA ALA A 178 13.57 2.34 15.20
C ALA A 178 12.98 3.27 14.12
N GLU A 179 11.65 3.29 13.98
CA GLU A 179 10.96 4.21 13.07
C GLU A 179 10.96 5.64 13.62
N GLU A 180 10.89 5.83 14.94
CA GLU A 180 11.05 7.14 15.59
C GLU A 180 12.43 7.75 15.29
N ASP A 181 13.51 6.98 15.42
CA ASP A 181 14.87 7.47 15.21
C ASP A 181 15.16 7.89 13.77
N ARG A 182 14.51 7.24 12.78
CA ARG A 182 14.64 7.58 11.36
C ARG A 182 13.92 8.88 10.99
N GLU A 183 12.87 9.26 11.71
CA GLU A 183 12.21 10.56 11.53
C GLU A 183 13.02 11.71 12.17
N ILE A 184 13.88 11.40 13.15
CA ILE A 184 14.70 12.38 13.89
C ILE A 184 16.05 12.68 13.19
N HIS A 185 16.66 11.71 12.50
CA HIS A 185 17.97 11.89 11.84
C HIS A 185 17.85 12.60 10.47
N ARG A 186 17.76 13.93 10.50
CA ARG A 186 18.03 14.80 9.34
C ARG A 186 19.52 15.18 9.33
N PRO A 187 20.31 14.93 8.26
CA PRO A 187 21.57 15.62 8.08
C PRO A 187 21.26 17.11 7.84
N GLY A 188 21.90 17.97 8.63
CA GLY A 188 21.82 19.42 8.48
C GLY A 188 22.14 19.85 7.06
N SER A 189 21.45 20.90 6.61
CA SER A 189 21.67 21.58 5.33
C SER A 189 23.17 21.85 5.07
N PRO A 190 23.68 21.70 3.84
CA PRO A 190 24.86 22.45 3.46
C PRO A 190 24.47 23.93 3.30
N ALA A 191 25.34 24.78 3.85
CA ALA A 191 25.30 26.24 3.76
C ALA A 191 25.52 26.75 2.32
#